data_AF-A0A359GSI5-F1
#
_entry.id   AF-A0A359GSI5-F1
#
_cell.length_a   1.000
_cell.length_b   1.000
_cell.length_c   1.000
_cell.angle_alpha   90.00
_cell.angle_beta   90.00
_cell.angle_gamma   90.00
#
_symmetry.space_group_name_H-M   'P 1'
#
loop_
_entity.id
_entity.type
_entity.pdbx_description
1 polymer ?
#
loop_
_entity_poly.entity_id
_entity_poly.type
_entity_poly.pdbx_seq_one_letter_code
_entity_poly.pdbx_strand_id
1 'polypeptide(L)'
;MNTAMRTIIIIACLLLIPFTAVATAAIKQRFADGPNRVFSGGPLISGEIYSGPEPDWSFVNTIPTIELQLVDPPRSRVIWTAE
;
A
#
# COMPACT_ATOMS: atom_id res chain seq x y z
N MET A 1 31.11 29.44 10.40
CA MET A 1 29.89 29.04 9.66
C MET A 1 28.92 30.22 9.67
N ASN A 2 28.62 30.79 8.50
CA ASN A 2 27.76 31.97 8.38
C ASN A 2 26.32 31.62 8.81
N THR A 3 25.59 32.60 9.36
CA THR A 3 24.19 32.41 9.84
C THR A 3 23.28 31.83 8.76
N ALA A 4 23.40 32.28 7.51
CA ALA A 4 22.68 31.72 6.37
C ALA A 4 22.91 30.22 6.16
N MET A 5 24.17 29.77 6.30
CA MET A 5 24.53 28.35 6.17
C MET A 5 23.92 27.51 7.31
N ARG A 6 23.86 28.04 8.53
CA ARG A 6 23.19 27.38 9.66
C ARG A 6 21.71 27.20 9.39
N THR A 7 21.04 28.24 8.91
CA THR A 7 19.61 28.21 8.59
C THR A 7 19.29 27.19 7.50
N ILE A 8 20.10 27.13 6.43
CA ILE A 8 19.94 26.14 5.36
C ILE A 8 20.06 24.71 5.89
N ILE A 9 21.08 24.45 6.73
CA ILE A 9 21.28 23.12 7.32
C ILE A 9 20.09 22.72 8.19
N ILE A 10 19.57 23.64 9.02
CA ILE A 10 18.40 23.37 9.87
C ILE A 10 17.18 23.02 9.01
N ILE A 11 16.90 23.80 7.96
CA ILE A 11 15.79 23.53 7.05
C ILE A 11 15.97 22.17 6.36
N ALA A 12 17.17 21.86 5.87
CA ALA A 12 17.47 20.59 5.24
C ALA A 12 17.24 19.40 6.20
N CYS A 13 17.72 19.51 7.45
CA CYS A 13 17.48 18.50 8.48
C CYS A 13 15.98 18.33 8.79
N LEU A 14 15.23 19.43 8.88
CA LEU A 14 13.79 19.37 9.13
C LEU A 14 13.03 18.71 7.98
N LEU A 15 13.40 18.98 6.72
CA LEU A 15 12.80 18.35 5.54
C LEU A 15 13.18 16.88 5.38
N LEU A 16 14.35 16.48 5.87
CA LEU A 16 14.80 15.09 5.82
C LEU A 16 13.87 14.16 6.61
N ILE A 17 13.26 14.65 7.70
CA ILE A 17 12.36 13.87 8.57
C ILE A 17 11.12 13.36 7.81
N PRO A 18 10.25 14.22 7.24
CA PRO A 18 9.09 13.74 6.49
C PRO A 18 9.49 12.97 5.24
N PHE A 19 10.59 13.37 4.57
CA PHE A 19 11.07 12.67 3.39
C PHE A 19 11.43 11.21 3.68
N THR A 20 12.24 10.99 4.73
CA THR A 20 12.64 9.63 5.14
C THR A 20 11.45 8.83 5.65
N ALA A 21 10.49 9.45 6.33
CA ALA A 21 9.27 8.78 6.77
C ALA A 21 8.45 8.24 5.58
N VAL A 22 8.20 9.08 4.56
CA VAL A 22 7.46 8.69 3.35
C VAL A 22 8.22 7.63 2.56
N ALA A 23 9.54 7.80 2.36
CA ALA A 23 10.36 6.83 1.64
C ALA A 23 10.35 5.46 2.34
N THR A 24 10.51 5.44 3.66
CA THR A 24 10.48 4.21 4.45
C THR A 24 9.11 3.53 4.37
N ALA A 25 8.02 4.29 4.48
CA ALA A 25 6.66 3.77 4.36
C ALA A 25 6.40 3.14 2.97
N ALA A 26 6.82 3.83 1.90
CA ALA A 26 6.68 3.34 0.53
C ALA A 26 7.45 2.03 0.31
N ILE A 27 8.67 1.92 0.86
CA ILE A 27 9.48 0.69 0.75
C ILE A 27 8.83 -0.45 1.54
N LYS A 28 8.41 -0.19 2.79
CA LYS A 28 7.75 -1.21 3.62
C LYS A 28 6.48 -1.74 2.97
N GLN A 29 5.66 -0.88 2.37
CA GLN A 29 4.40 -1.32 1.75
C GLN A 29 4.61 -2.30 0.59
N ARG A 30 5.71 -2.20 -0.15
CA ARG A 30 6.01 -3.12 -1.27
C ARG A 30 6.19 -4.58 -0.85
N PHE A 31 6.38 -4.83 0.43
CA PHE A 31 6.51 -6.18 1.00
C PHE A 31 5.32 -6.54 1.91
N ALA A 32 4.31 -5.67 1.99
CA ALA A 32 3.10 -5.94 2.72
C ALA A 32 2.15 -6.80 1.87
N ASP A 33 1.38 -7.65 2.56
CA ASP A 33 0.25 -8.37 1.99
C ASP A 33 -0.91 -7.38 1.82
N GLY A 34 -1.13 -6.94 0.58
CA GLY A 34 -2.16 -5.95 0.24
C GLY A 34 -1.68 -4.49 0.19
N PRO A 35 -2.38 -3.63 -0.56
CA PRO A 35 -2.13 -2.20 -0.63
C PRO A 35 -2.56 -1.47 0.66
N ASN A 36 -2.07 -0.24 0.82
CA ASN A 36 -2.68 0.71 1.74
C ASN A 36 -3.35 1.84 0.96
N ARG A 37 -3.91 2.82 1.66
CA ARG A 37 -4.61 3.97 1.06
C ARG A 37 -3.80 4.81 0.07
N VAL A 38 -2.47 4.70 0.08
CA VAL A 38 -1.53 5.59 -0.62
C VAL A 38 -0.55 4.81 -1.51
N PHE A 39 -0.16 3.59 -1.13
CA PHE A 39 0.85 2.79 -1.84
C PHE A 39 0.32 1.40 -2.19
N SER A 40 0.69 0.90 -3.37
CA SER A 40 0.48 -0.49 -3.74
C SER A 40 1.25 -1.44 -2.82
N GLY A 41 0.66 -2.59 -2.55
CA GLY A 41 1.29 -3.64 -1.76
C GLY A 41 2.18 -4.54 -2.59
N GLY A 42 2.77 -5.51 -1.91
CA GLY A 42 3.47 -6.62 -2.52
C GLY A 42 2.51 -7.68 -3.08
N PRO A 43 3.05 -8.86 -3.43
CA PRO A 43 2.25 -10.03 -3.76
C PRO A 43 1.33 -10.40 -2.60
N LEU A 44 0.09 -10.79 -2.91
CA LEU A 44 -0.87 -11.30 -1.94
C LEU A 44 -0.45 -12.69 -1.47
N ILE A 45 -0.68 -12.97 -0.19
CA ILE A 45 -0.49 -14.31 0.37
C ILE A 45 -1.73 -15.14 0.03
N SER A 46 -1.54 -16.21 -0.75
CA SER A 46 -2.63 -17.13 -1.07
C SER A 46 -3.07 -17.95 0.14
N GLY A 47 -4.39 -18.02 0.35
CA GLY A 47 -5.01 -18.92 1.32
C GLY A 47 -5.31 -20.32 0.73
N GLU A 48 -6.04 -21.12 1.50
CA GLU A 48 -6.56 -22.42 1.04
C GLU A 48 -7.63 -22.22 -0.04
N ILE A 49 -7.55 -23.01 -1.12
CA ILE A 49 -8.53 -22.96 -2.21
C ILE A 49 -9.82 -23.63 -1.75
N TYR A 50 -10.90 -22.86 -1.70
CA TYR A 50 -12.23 -23.39 -1.43
C TYR A 50 -12.64 -24.38 -2.53
N SER A 51 -12.93 -25.62 -2.14
CA SER A 51 -13.26 -26.74 -3.06
C SER A 51 -14.67 -27.31 -2.83
N GLY A 52 -15.54 -26.58 -2.11
CA GLY A 52 -16.90 -26.99 -1.81
C GLY A 52 -17.93 -26.58 -2.88
N PRO A 53 -19.23 -26.75 -2.60
CA PRO A 53 -20.31 -26.22 -3.44
C PRO A 53 -20.25 -24.69 -3.54
N GLU A 54 -20.75 -24.11 -4.63
CA GLU A 54 -20.73 -22.65 -4.84
C GLU A 54 -21.20 -21.88 -3.58
N PRO A 55 -20.37 -21.01 -3.00
CA PRO A 55 -20.76 -20.25 -1.83
C PRO A 55 -21.82 -19.20 -2.21
N ASP A 56 -22.63 -18.78 -1.24
CA ASP A 56 -23.48 -17.62 -1.43
C ASP A 56 -22.62 -16.37 -1.57
N TRP A 57 -22.64 -15.73 -2.73
CA TRP A 57 -21.90 -14.49 -3.02
C TRP A 57 -22.65 -13.21 -2.60
N SER A 58 -23.86 -13.33 -2.03
CA SER A 58 -24.67 -12.17 -1.63
C SER A 58 -23.96 -11.24 -0.64
N PHE A 59 -22.98 -11.75 0.14
CA PHE A 59 -22.19 -10.94 1.07
C PHE A 59 -21.34 -9.87 0.35
N VAL A 60 -20.91 -10.12 -0.89
CA VAL A 60 -20.09 -9.19 -1.68
C VAL A 60 -20.83 -7.87 -1.93
N ASN A 61 -22.16 -7.90 -1.95
CA ASN A 61 -23.01 -6.70 -2.13
C ASN A 61 -22.82 -5.66 -1.01
N THR A 62 -22.26 -6.05 0.13
CA THR A 62 -21.96 -5.14 1.25
C THR A 62 -20.49 -4.76 1.37
N ILE A 63 -19.63 -5.33 0.50
CA ILE A 63 -18.20 -5.07 0.47
C ILE A 63 -17.93 -4.07 -0.66
N PRO A 64 -17.56 -2.81 -0.36
CA PRO A 64 -17.38 -1.78 -1.40
C PRO A 64 -16.10 -1.93 -2.20
N THR A 65 -15.12 -2.66 -1.67
CA THR A 65 -13.78 -2.76 -2.23
C THR A 65 -13.17 -4.13 -1.99
N ILE A 66 -12.46 -4.65 -2.99
CA ILE A 66 -11.68 -5.88 -2.87
C ILE A 66 -10.23 -5.65 -3.31
N GLU A 67 -9.33 -6.45 -2.77
CA GLU A 67 -7.90 -6.41 -3.11
C GLU A 67 -7.58 -7.48 -4.14
N LEU A 68 -6.92 -7.10 -5.23
CA LEU A 68 -6.47 -8.00 -6.28
C LEU A 68 -5.00 -7.78 -6.60
N GLN A 69 -4.33 -8.84 -7.03
CA GLN A 69 -2.94 -8.81 -7.46
C GLN A 69 -2.83 -8.81 -8.99
N LEU A 70 -1.94 -7.99 -9.54
CA LEU A 70 -1.51 -8.05 -10.94
C LEU A 70 -0.59 -9.26 -11.19
N VAL A 71 -0.68 -9.85 -12.39
CA VAL A 71 0.19 -10.98 -12.76
C VAL A 71 1.66 -10.56 -12.86
N ASP A 72 1.93 -9.46 -13.59
CA ASP A 72 3.27 -8.92 -13.75
C ASP A 72 3.24 -7.37 -13.86
N PRO A 73 3.97 -6.63 -13.01
CA PRO A 73 4.67 -7.09 -11.81
C PRO A 73 3.68 -7.46 -10.70
N PRO A 74 4.03 -8.40 -9.79
CA PRO A 74 3.14 -8.88 -8.74
C PRO A 74 2.93 -7.81 -7.67
N ARG A 75 1.94 -6.95 -7.90
CA ARG A 75 1.55 -5.84 -7.04
C ARG A 75 0.06 -5.89 -6.76
N SER A 76 -0.30 -5.69 -5.50
CA SER A 76 -1.69 -5.67 -5.05
C SER A 76 -2.28 -4.26 -5.12
N ARG A 77 -3.58 -4.19 -5.46
CA ARG A 77 -4.36 -2.96 -5.64
C ARG A 77 -5.79 -3.16 -5.15
N VAL A 78 -6.40 -2.07 -4.69
CA VAL A 78 -7.82 -2.01 -4.36
C VAL A 78 -8.62 -1.73 -5.64
N ILE A 79 -9.69 -2.48 -5.84
CA ILE A 79 -10.73 -2.20 -6.84
C ILE A 79 -12.09 -2.07 -6.16
N TRP A 80 -13.04 -1.46 -6.86
CA TRP A 80 -14.42 -1.34 -6.41
C TRP A 80 -15.24 -2.50 -6.94
N THR A 81 -16.14 -2.99 -6.10
CA THR A 81 -17.22 -3.88 -6.52
C THR A 81 -18.24 -3.09 -7.33
N ALA A 82 -18.89 -3.73 -8.30
CA ALA A 82 -20.00 -3.13 -9.01
C ALA A 82 -21.26 -3.17 -8.13
N GLU A 83 -22.13 -2.17 -8.27
CA GLU A 83 -23.49 -2.17 -7.70
C GLU A 83 -24.41 -3.18 -8.40
#